data_AF-A0A2S3ZPF8-F1
#
_entry.id   AF-A0A2S3ZPF8-F1
#
_cell.length_a   1.000
_cell.length_b   1.000
_cell.length_c   1.000
_cell.angle_alpha   90.00
_cell.angle_beta   90.00
_cell.angle_gamma   90.00
#
_symmetry.space_group_name_H-M   'P 1'
#
loop_
_entity.id
_entity.type
_entity.pdbx_description
1 polymer ?
#
loop_
_entity_poly.entity_id
_entity_poly.type
_entity_poly.pdbx_seq_one_letter_code
_entity_poly.pdbx_strand_id
1 'polypeptide(L)'
;MVTRGFGRAMVCAVLLAIATSMSGCSLLTEPPPEVTAAIDTATEAIRQSAGVAEVTADIYPVDLKDGGPLTDPDAWTASITVEAEASGVDVQALAGSVGQNVAVGIVSTRAVLRIPGENGDADAQLSFTPLPHGSTVITEPDEMADAALALRELGGARSVTVFDHGDPAVVRVDSADRWAGLTQALRALPGFGLDALSAVTLHTVEDGPARGDSWLTIDTESPQVAFVRFLGELSTDGAVFSVSFTGIDTRLDASAQRPALRVQVSTATQVTTVAGMLTALEDADTTVQGVPRATFEVATRTTDPDLTRTGYLGLPLGSAEPDDRVSDIPDAAPLDPDAAPLDPGAAPLDSLDPAAAADQLEGDRALVSALLDAAGDAAGIRGPATVTIGPCGDGANEQVHGSVIIPIFEIADSADEAFDAITTAWERRGITKSDRAMGTDFYTAADDSLDTLSIRGGTAGISITVTTPCIVTG
;
A
#
# COMPACT_ATOMS: atom_id res chain seq x y z
N MET A 1 61.35 -50.71 -31.75
CA MET A 1 60.19 -49.80 -31.92
C MET A 1 60.12 -48.98 -30.63
N VAL A 2 60.65 -47.75 -30.47
CA VAL A 2 60.67 -46.54 -31.33
C VAL A 2 59.24 -46.26 -31.79
N THR A 3 58.50 -45.21 -31.36
CA THR A 3 58.74 -43.78 -31.05
C THR A 3 57.73 -43.29 -29.98
N ARG A 4 58.06 -42.44 -28.99
CA ARG A 4 58.11 -40.95 -28.99
C ARG A 4 56.84 -40.21 -29.49
N GLY A 5 56.32 -39.31 -28.66
CA GLY A 5 55.45 -38.18 -29.04
C GLY A 5 54.86 -37.47 -27.81
N PHE A 6 55.54 -36.45 -27.25
CA PHE A 6 55.13 -35.02 -27.30
C PHE A 6 53.71 -34.79 -26.75
N GLY A 7 53.46 -34.10 -25.63
CA GLY A 7 54.12 -32.94 -25.07
C GLY A 7 53.11 -31.81 -24.96
N ARG A 8 52.90 -31.25 -23.76
CA ARG A 8 52.69 -29.82 -23.48
C ARG A 8 52.41 -29.61 -21.99
N ALA A 9 53.45 -29.15 -21.31
CA ALA A 9 53.30 -28.28 -20.15
C ALA A 9 52.60 -26.99 -20.62
N MET A 10 51.63 -26.50 -19.85
CA MET A 10 51.14 -25.13 -19.97
C MET A 10 51.14 -24.52 -18.57
N VAL A 11 52.13 -23.65 -18.37
CA VAL A 11 52.24 -22.64 -17.32
C VAL A 11 51.43 -21.43 -17.78
N CYS A 12 50.51 -20.95 -16.96
CA CYS A 12 49.97 -19.58 -16.87
C CYS A 12 49.23 -19.55 -15.52
N ALA A 13 49.70 -19.00 -14.39
CA ALA A 13 50.38 -17.72 -14.13
C ALA A 13 49.63 -16.51 -14.68
N VAL A 14 49.05 -15.75 -13.74
CA VAL A 14 48.65 -14.33 -13.83
C VAL A 14 47.38 -14.03 -14.66
N LEU A 15 46.25 -13.93 -13.97
CA LEU A 15 45.20 -12.91 -14.22
C LEU A 15 44.59 -12.50 -12.87
N LEU A 16 45.45 -11.91 -12.03
CA LEU A 16 45.08 -11.18 -10.83
C LEU A 16 45.19 -9.69 -11.16
N ALA A 17 44.29 -9.20 -12.02
CA ALA A 17 44.09 -7.80 -12.36
C ALA A 17 42.95 -7.75 -13.40
N ILE A 18 41.86 -7.05 -13.05
CA ILE A 18 40.71 -6.59 -13.86
C ILE A 18 39.42 -6.92 -13.08
N ALA A 19 39.19 -6.17 -11.99
CA ALA A 19 37.87 -6.03 -11.35
C ALA A 19 37.75 -4.70 -10.57
N THR A 20 38.49 -3.65 -10.95
CA THR A 20 38.49 -2.36 -10.23
C THR A 20 38.45 -1.14 -11.17
N SER A 21 37.83 -1.26 -12.34
CA SER A 21 37.73 -0.11 -13.27
C SER A 21 36.43 -0.04 -14.06
N MET A 22 35.32 -0.45 -13.44
CA MET A 22 33.97 -0.08 -13.87
C MET A 22 33.16 0.55 -12.72
N SER A 23 33.81 1.25 -11.80
CA SER A 23 33.16 2.30 -11.01
C SER A 23 33.19 3.57 -11.88
N GLY A 24 32.29 3.59 -12.87
CA GLY A 24 32.00 4.81 -13.63
C GLY A 24 31.64 5.93 -12.65
N CYS A 25 32.20 7.10 -12.88
CA CYS A 25 32.05 8.30 -12.06
C CYS A 25 30.58 8.62 -11.74
N SER A 26 30.09 8.14 -10.61
CA SER A 26 28.97 8.78 -9.94
C SER A 26 29.55 9.99 -9.21
N LEU A 27 29.22 11.19 -9.68
CA LEU A 27 29.40 12.47 -8.99
C LEU A 27 28.45 12.56 -7.76
N LEU A 28 28.29 11.46 -7.03
CA LEU A 28 27.44 11.37 -5.85
C LEU A 28 28.32 11.62 -4.64
N THR A 29 27.93 12.58 -3.81
CA THR A 29 28.45 12.84 -2.47
C THR A 29 28.60 11.51 -1.72
N GLU A 30 29.71 11.30 -1.02
CA GLU A 30 29.89 10.10 -0.18
C GLU A 30 28.99 10.18 1.07
N PRO A 31 28.44 9.06 1.56
CA PRO A 31 27.68 9.06 2.80
C PRO A 31 28.54 9.50 3.99
N PRO A 32 27.95 10.16 5.00
CA PRO A 32 28.62 10.48 6.25
C PRO A 32 29.34 9.23 6.84
N PRO A 33 30.56 9.37 7.38
CA PRO A 33 31.30 8.22 7.92
C PRO A 33 30.55 7.44 9.00
N GLU A 34 29.70 8.13 9.77
CA GLU A 34 28.81 7.52 10.77
C GLU A 34 27.73 6.61 10.16
N VAL A 35 27.12 6.99 9.03
CA VAL A 35 26.16 6.13 8.29
C VAL A 35 26.87 4.88 7.81
N THR A 36 28.01 5.03 7.14
CA THR A 36 28.80 3.90 6.63
C THR A 36 29.23 2.96 7.77
N ALA A 37 29.75 3.50 8.87
CA ALA A 37 30.18 2.70 10.02
C ALA A 37 29.02 1.95 10.69
N ALA A 38 27.83 2.55 10.74
CA ALA A 38 26.66 1.91 11.32
C ALA A 38 26.15 0.75 10.44
N ILE A 39 26.09 0.94 9.11
CA ILE A 39 25.73 -0.12 8.17
C ILE A 39 26.80 -1.23 8.13
N ASP A 40 28.09 -0.89 8.17
CA ASP A 40 29.16 -1.89 8.25
C ASP A 40 29.06 -2.74 9.53
N THR A 41 28.70 -2.11 10.65
CA THR A 41 28.49 -2.82 11.93
C THR A 41 27.28 -3.76 11.83
N ALA A 42 26.16 -3.30 11.27
CA ALA A 42 24.96 -4.13 11.07
C ALA A 42 25.23 -5.31 10.14
N THR A 43 25.88 -5.07 9.00
CA THR A 43 26.20 -6.14 8.03
C THR A 43 27.18 -7.16 8.58
N GLU A 44 28.17 -6.74 9.38
CA GLU A 44 29.09 -7.66 10.05
C GLU A 44 28.40 -8.50 11.12
N ALA A 45 27.49 -7.91 11.90
CA ALA A 45 26.68 -8.67 12.86
C ALA A 45 25.80 -9.71 12.17
N ILE A 46 25.13 -9.34 11.07
CA ILE A 46 24.34 -10.28 10.25
C ILE A 46 25.24 -11.38 9.67
N ARG A 47 26.40 -11.03 9.13
CA ARG A 47 27.35 -11.99 8.53
C ARG A 47 27.85 -13.04 9.53
N GLN A 48 27.92 -12.71 10.82
CA GLN A 48 28.29 -13.64 11.89
C GLN A 48 27.15 -14.57 12.32
N SER A 49 25.93 -14.36 11.81
CA SER A 49 24.78 -15.21 12.10
C SER A 49 24.92 -16.57 11.43
N ALA A 50 24.50 -17.63 12.13
CA ALA A 50 24.49 -18.97 11.57
C ALA A 50 23.52 -19.06 10.38
N GLY A 51 23.94 -19.74 9.31
CA GLY A 51 23.10 -19.94 8.11
C GLY A 51 23.17 -18.82 7.07
N VAL A 52 24.03 -17.81 7.24
CA VAL A 52 24.27 -16.75 6.24
C VAL A 52 25.41 -17.15 5.30
N ALA A 53 25.17 -17.09 3.99
CA ALA A 53 26.20 -17.25 2.95
C ALA A 53 26.81 -15.91 2.53
N GLU A 54 25.97 -14.90 2.30
CA GLU A 54 26.42 -13.60 1.79
C GLU A 54 25.58 -12.47 2.39
N VAL A 55 26.22 -11.32 2.63
CA VAL A 55 25.58 -10.08 3.04
C VAL A 55 26.15 -8.95 2.22
N THR A 56 25.29 -8.27 1.48
CA THR A 56 25.61 -7.05 0.74
C THR A 56 24.80 -5.88 1.27
N ALA A 57 25.34 -4.67 1.16
CA ALA A 57 24.62 -3.46 1.51
C ALA A 57 24.91 -2.36 0.49
N ASP A 58 23.86 -1.64 0.13
CA ASP A 58 23.89 -0.47 -0.72
C ASP A 58 23.35 0.73 0.05
N ILE A 59 24.13 1.81 0.11
CA ILE A 59 23.76 3.07 0.78
C ILE A 59 23.51 4.12 -0.30
N TYR A 60 22.37 4.79 -0.23
CA TYR A 60 21.97 5.78 -1.21
C TYR A 60 21.14 6.91 -0.56
N PRO A 61 21.16 8.12 -1.14
CA PRO A 61 20.40 9.22 -0.58
C PRO A 61 18.89 8.99 -0.78
N VAL A 62 18.11 9.38 0.22
CA VAL A 62 16.67 9.66 0.08
C VAL A 62 16.54 10.82 -0.93
N ASP A 63 15.47 10.86 -1.74
CA ASP A 63 15.29 11.86 -2.82
C ASP A 63 15.87 13.23 -2.42
N LEU A 64 16.79 13.76 -3.24
CA LEU A 64 17.54 14.99 -2.97
C LEU A 64 16.65 16.21 -2.69
N LYS A 65 15.35 16.14 -3.00
CA LYS A 65 14.37 17.18 -2.70
C LYS A 65 13.72 17.03 -1.32
N ASP A 66 13.68 15.83 -0.78
CA ASP A 66 12.91 15.48 0.42
C ASP A 66 13.80 15.09 1.61
N GLY A 67 15.03 14.61 1.38
CA GLY A 67 15.92 14.10 2.44
C GLY A 67 16.74 15.15 3.20
N GLY A 68 16.65 16.44 2.85
CA GLY A 68 17.50 17.47 3.46
C GLY A 68 18.97 17.41 2.97
N PRO A 69 19.91 18.06 3.68
CA PRO A 69 21.30 18.13 3.24
C PRO A 69 21.97 16.75 3.36
N LEU A 70 22.72 16.32 2.34
CA LEU A 70 23.44 15.02 2.32
C LEU A 70 24.47 14.82 3.44
N THR A 71 24.74 15.85 4.23
CA THR A 71 25.54 15.76 5.46
C THR A 71 24.77 15.17 6.63
N ASP A 72 23.44 15.16 6.57
CA ASP A 72 22.54 14.63 7.59
C ASP A 72 22.34 13.12 7.38
N PRO A 73 22.51 12.26 8.40
CA PRO A 73 22.21 10.83 8.33
C PRO A 73 20.79 10.51 7.84
N ASP A 74 19.81 11.36 8.17
CA ASP A 74 18.40 11.14 7.78
C ASP A 74 18.16 11.35 6.27
N ALA A 75 19.12 11.97 5.57
CA ALA A 75 19.12 12.09 4.12
C ALA A 75 19.50 10.78 3.40
N TRP A 76 19.80 9.71 4.15
CA TRP A 76 20.30 8.45 3.62
C TRP A 76 19.38 7.28 3.98
N THR A 77 19.40 6.30 3.10
CA THR A 77 18.79 4.99 3.35
C THR A 77 19.75 3.89 2.92
N ALA A 78 19.60 2.72 3.52
CA ALA A 78 20.37 1.54 3.18
C ALA A 78 19.47 0.37 2.81
N SER A 79 19.90 -0.41 1.82
CA SER A 79 19.32 -1.69 1.45
C SER A 79 20.32 -2.80 1.74
N ILE A 80 20.00 -3.71 2.66
CA ILE A 80 20.82 -4.87 3.01
C ILE A 80 20.20 -6.12 2.36
N THR A 81 20.97 -6.87 1.59
CA THR A 81 20.55 -8.19 1.08
C THR A 81 21.31 -9.28 1.82
N VAL A 82 20.58 -10.26 2.33
CA VAL A 82 21.12 -11.41 3.06
C VAL A 82 20.74 -12.67 2.30
N GLU A 83 21.72 -13.45 1.87
CA GLU A 83 21.52 -14.74 1.21
C GLU A 83 21.78 -15.86 2.22
N ALA A 84 20.80 -16.74 2.43
CA ALA A 84 20.96 -17.92 3.27
C ALA A 84 21.85 -18.97 2.59
N GLU A 85 22.61 -19.73 3.39
CA GLU A 85 23.55 -20.74 2.90
C GLU A 85 22.87 -21.92 2.18
N ALA A 86 21.69 -22.32 2.67
CA ALA A 86 20.92 -23.42 2.14
C ALA A 86 19.44 -23.27 2.52
N SER A 87 18.58 -24.13 1.97
CA SER A 87 17.16 -24.13 2.33
C SER A 87 16.88 -24.61 3.75
N GLY A 88 17.73 -25.51 4.27
CA GLY A 88 17.55 -26.18 5.56
C GLY A 88 18.16 -25.45 6.76
N VAL A 89 18.43 -24.15 6.64
CA VAL A 89 18.86 -23.32 7.76
C VAL A 89 17.73 -23.18 8.79
N ASP A 90 18.07 -22.85 10.04
CA ASP A 90 17.07 -22.46 11.03
C ASP A 90 16.53 -21.07 10.66
N VAL A 91 15.45 -21.06 9.86
CA VAL A 91 14.89 -19.83 9.28
C VAL A 91 14.39 -18.88 10.37
N GLN A 92 13.79 -19.40 11.45
CA GLN A 92 13.32 -18.57 12.56
C GLN A 92 14.49 -17.87 13.27
N ALA A 93 15.54 -18.61 13.62
CA ALA A 93 16.72 -18.03 14.27
C ALA A 93 17.43 -17.01 13.35
N LEU A 94 17.50 -17.30 12.05
CA LEU A 94 18.11 -16.40 11.08
C LEU A 94 17.28 -15.13 10.89
N ALA A 95 15.95 -15.24 10.77
CA ALA A 95 15.03 -14.11 10.67
C ALA A 95 15.12 -13.22 11.92
N GLY A 96 15.11 -13.81 13.11
CA GLY A 96 15.28 -13.08 14.37
C GLY A 96 16.60 -12.33 14.44
N SER A 97 17.70 -12.95 13.98
CA SER A 97 19.00 -12.28 13.92
C SER A 97 19.01 -11.12 12.92
N VAL A 98 18.46 -11.30 11.71
CA VAL A 98 18.38 -10.23 10.71
C VAL A 98 17.50 -9.08 11.22
N GLY A 99 16.32 -9.37 11.74
CA GLY A 99 15.39 -8.39 12.30
C GLY A 99 16.00 -7.58 13.46
N GLN A 100 16.78 -8.23 14.33
CA GLN A 100 17.45 -7.53 15.43
C GLN A 100 18.58 -6.60 14.94
N ASN A 101 19.29 -6.97 13.88
CA ASN A 101 20.50 -6.27 13.44
C ASN A 101 20.24 -5.24 12.31
N VAL A 102 19.07 -5.27 11.66
CA VAL A 102 18.70 -4.29 10.61
C VAL A 102 18.27 -2.93 11.17
N ALA A 103 17.85 -2.87 12.44
CA ALA A 103 17.44 -1.63 13.09
C ALA A 103 18.64 -0.71 13.39
N VAL A 104 19.05 0.06 12.39
CA VAL A 104 20.15 1.03 12.51
C VAL A 104 19.56 2.40 12.84
N GLY A 105 19.50 2.75 14.12
CA GLY A 105 18.76 3.92 14.64
C GLY A 105 19.18 5.32 14.16
N ILE A 106 20.08 5.43 13.17
CA ILE A 106 20.52 6.68 12.54
C ILE A 106 20.28 6.71 11.02
N VAL A 107 19.78 5.62 10.42
CA VAL A 107 19.58 5.52 8.97
C VAL A 107 18.41 4.58 8.67
N SER A 108 17.50 5.03 7.81
CA SER A 108 16.37 4.22 7.36
C SER A 108 16.87 2.98 6.60
N THR A 109 16.69 1.79 7.17
CA THR A 109 17.29 0.55 6.65
C THR A 109 16.21 -0.45 6.24
N ARG A 110 16.28 -0.91 4.99
CA ARG A 110 15.54 -2.06 4.48
C ARG A 110 16.48 -3.27 4.43
N ALA A 111 16.04 -4.43 4.90
CA ALA A 111 16.71 -5.70 4.64
C ALA A 111 15.82 -6.69 3.90
N VAL A 112 16.44 -7.52 3.05
CA VAL A 112 15.78 -8.66 2.43
C VAL A 112 16.60 -9.90 2.72
N LEU A 113 16.03 -10.84 3.48
CA LEU A 113 16.59 -12.17 3.67
C LEU A 113 16.03 -13.10 2.60
N ARG A 114 16.90 -13.71 1.80
CA ARG A 114 16.57 -14.66 0.74
C ARG A 114 16.99 -16.07 1.15
N ILE A 115 16.07 -17.01 0.99
CA ILE A 115 16.23 -18.40 1.37
C ILE A 115 15.95 -19.24 0.12
N PRO A 116 16.92 -20.00 -0.40
CA PRO A 116 16.72 -20.76 -1.62
C PRO A 116 15.70 -21.89 -1.44
N GLY A 117 14.94 -22.14 -2.49
CA GLY A 117 14.11 -23.32 -2.69
C GLY A 117 14.97 -24.59 -2.81
N GLU A 118 14.47 -25.72 -2.30
CA GLU A 118 15.05 -27.05 -2.58
C GLU A 118 13.95 -28.01 -3.00
N ASN A 119 14.29 -29.04 -3.78
CA ASN A 119 13.40 -30.15 -4.15
C ASN A 119 12.04 -29.76 -4.78
N GLY A 120 11.96 -28.59 -5.41
CA GLY A 120 10.74 -28.09 -6.05
C GLY A 120 9.94 -27.10 -5.22
N ASP A 121 10.39 -26.78 -4.00
CA ASP A 121 9.85 -25.69 -3.19
C ASP A 121 10.19 -24.33 -3.80
N ALA A 122 9.38 -23.33 -3.48
CA ALA A 122 9.62 -21.96 -3.86
C ALA A 122 10.81 -21.34 -3.10
N ASP A 123 11.46 -20.35 -3.71
CA ASP A 123 12.37 -19.46 -2.98
C ASP A 123 11.55 -18.63 -1.97
N ALA A 124 12.10 -18.37 -0.79
CA ALA A 124 11.46 -17.55 0.23
C ALA A 124 12.22 -16.25 0.47
N GLN A 125 11.48 -15.17 0.69
CA GLN A 125 12.03 -13.86 1.02
C GLN A 125 11.32 -13.26 2.24
N LEU A 126 12.09 -12.78 3.20
CA LEU A 126 11.58 -11.97 4.31
C LEU A 126 12.04 -10.53 4.10
N SER A 127 11.10 -9.60 3.94
CA SER A 127 11.36 -8.18 3.75
C SER A 127 11.18 -7.46 5.08
N PHE A 128 12.29 -6.96 5.61
CA PHE A 128 12.34 -6.09 6.76
C PHE A 128 12.44 -4.65 6.27
N THR A 129 11.52 -3.82 6.68
CA THR A 129 11.32 -2.50 6.10
C THR A 129 10.96 -1.53 7.21
N PRO A 130 11.53 -0.32 7.22
CA PRO A 130 11.15 0.69 8.20
C PRO A 130 9.64 0.89 8.13
N LEU A 131 8.98 0.98 9.29
CA LEU A 131 7.53 1.14 9.33
C LEU A 131 7.12 2.35 8.47
N PRO A 132 6.22 2.16 7.48
CA PRO A 132 5.59 3.30 6.84
C PRO A 132 4.88 4.11 7.93
N HIS A 133 4.96 5.43 7.82
CA HIS A 133 4.36 6.34 8.80
C HIS A 133 2.88 5.99 9.00
N GLY A 134 2.51 5.54 10.20
CA GLY A 134 1.13 5.18 10.56
C GLY A 134 0.83 3.68 10.66
N SER A 135 1.73 2.76 10.27
CA SER A 135 1.52 1.33 10.54
C SER A 135 1.83 1.02 12.01
N THR A 136 0.86 0.44 12.72
CA THR A 136 1.04 -0.09 14.09
C THR A 136 1.17 -1.61 14.13
N VAL A 137 1.08 -2.28 12.98
CA VAL A 137 1.15 -3.74 12.88
C VAL A 137 2.58 -4.13 12.53
N ILE A 138 3.25 -4.74 13.48
CA ILE A 138 4.57 -5.36 13.32
C ILE A 138 4.35 -6.87 13.37
N THR A 139 4.82 -7.57 12.35
CA THR A 139 4.90 -9.02 12.33
C THR A 139 6.23 -9.43 12.94
N GLU A 140 6.23 -10.31 13.93
CA GLU A 140 7.47 -10.74 14.56
C GLU A 140 8.30 -11.61 13.58
N PRO A 141 9.65 -11.55 13.59
CA PRO A 141 10.47 -12.26 12.60
C PRO A 141 10.28 -13.79 12.56
N ASP A 142 9.93 -14.41 13.70
CA ASP A 142 9.60 -15.84 13.78
C ASP A 142 8.26 -16.16 13.11
N GLU A 143 7.24 -15.31 13.29
CA GLU A 143 5.96 -15.42 12.56
C GLU A 143 6.15 -15.26 11.05
N MET A 144 7.00 -14.32 10.62
CA MET A 144 7.36 -14.17 9.22
C MET A 144 8.03 -15.43 8.65
N ALA A 145 8.94 -16.02 9.41
CA ALA A 145 9.64 -17.25 9.05
C ALA A 145 8.66 -18.42 8.89
N ASP A 146 7.73 -18.60 9.83
CA ASP A 146 6.73 -19.66 9.79
C ASP A 146 5.77 -19.50 8.60
N ALA A 147 5.32 -18.27 8.33
CA ALA A 147 4.51 -17.96 7.16
C ALA A 147 5.27 -18.28 5.86
N ALA A 148 6.54 -17.87 5.75
CA ALA A 148 7.33 -18.13 4.55
C ALA A 148 7.57 -19.62 4.33
N LEU A 149 7.80 -20.40 5.39
CA LEU A 149 7.93 -21.86 5.34
C LEU A 149 6.61 -22.54 4.93
N ALA A 150 5.47 -22.10 5.47
CA ALA A 150 4.17 -22.64 5.08
C ALA A 150 3.83 -22.34 3.61
N LEU A 151 4.11 -21.12 3.14
CA LEU A 151 3.78 -20.69 1.79
C LEU A 151 4.69 -21.33 0.72
N ARG A 152 5.98 -21.54 1.00
CA ARG A 152 6.92 -22.08 0.00
C ARG A 152 6.64 -23.53 -0.39
N GLU A 153 5.95 -24.28 0.47
CA GLU A 153 5.53 -25.67 0.25
C GLU A 153 4.28 -25.77 -0.65
N LEU A 154 3.64 -24.64 -0.98
CA LEU A 154 2.47 -24.64 -1.84
C LEU A 154 2.84 -25.05 -3.27
N GLY A 155 2.21 -26.14 -3.74
CA GLY A 155 2.42 -26.65 -5.09
C GLY A 155 2.11 -25.62 -6.17
N GLY A 156 3.14 -25.15 -6.87
CA GLY A 156 3.03 -24.16 -7.94
C GLY A 156 3.47 -22.74 -7.56
N ALA A 157 3.86 -22.51 -6.30
CA ALA A 157 4.61 -21.33 -5.93
C ALA A 157 6.02 -21.35 -6.55
N ARG A 158 6.50 -20.17 -6.97
CA ARG A 158 7.84 -19.93 -7.49
C ARG A 158 8.70 -19.17 -6.52
N SER A 159 8.14 -18.14 -5.93
CA SER A 159 8.76 -17.40 -4.84
C SER A 159 7.69 -16.92 -3.88
N VAL A 160 8.04 -16.83 -2.61
CA VAL A 160 7.20 -16.24 -1.56
C VAL A 160 7.91 -15.04 -0.95
N THR A 161 7.15 -14.02 -0.58
CA THR A 161 7.67 -12.83 0.11
C THR A 161 6.75 -12.51 1.27
N VAL A 162 7.32 -12.39 2.46
CA VAL A 162 6.60 -12.02 3.68
C VAL A 162 7.18 -10.71 4.20
N PHE A 163 6.32 -9.82 4.67
CA PHE A 163 6.68 -8.46 5.10
C PHE A 163 6.56 -8.33 6.62
N ASP A 164 7.45 -7.53 7.20
CA ASP A 164 7.51 -7.28 8.65
C ASP A 164 6.45 -6.29 9.15
N HIS A 165 5.73 -5.66 8.23
CA HIS A 165 4.63 -4.76 8.55
C HIS A 165 3.54 -4.91 7.51
N GLY A 166 2.29 -4.91 7.98
CA GLY A 166 1.05 -4.67 7.26
C GLY A 166 1.00 -4.75 5.73
N ASP A 167 1.62 -5.71 5.08
CA ASP A 167 1.44 -5.98 3.66
C ASP A 167 1.09 -7.46 3.53
N PRO A 168 0.12 -7.84 2.67
CA PRO A 168 -0.20 -9.24 2.46
C PRO A 168 1.03 -9.98 1.96
N ALA A 169 1.28 -11.19 2.48
CA ALA A 169 2.35 -12.02 1.95
C ALA A 169 2.12 -12.31 0.46
N VAL A 170 3.17 -12.24 -0.35
CA VAL A 170 3.06 -12.41 -1.81
C VAL A 170 3.55 -13.79 -2.21
N VAL A 171 2.74 -14.53 -2.96
CA VAL A 171 3.11 -15.81 -3.57
C VAL A 171 3.12 -15.63 -5.09
N ARG A 172 4.30 -15.68 -5.70
CA ARG A 172 4.45 -15.66 -7.16
C ARG A 172 4.21 -17.04 -7.73
N VAL A 173 3.37 -17.13 -8.75
CA VAL A 173 3.02 -18.38 -9.43
C VAL A 173 3.17 -18.23 -10.94
N ASP A 174 3.33 -19.35 -11.64
CA ASP A 174 3.58 -19.34 -13.09
C ASP A 174 2.40 -18.86 -13.94
N SER A 175 1.17 -19.08 -13.44
CA SER A 175 -0.02 -18.74 -14.20
C SER A 175 -1.28 -18.64 -13.34
N ALA A 176 -2.16 -17.72 -13.73
CA ALA A 176 -3.44 -17.44 -13.09
C ALA A 176 -4.43 -18.62 -13.11
N ASP A 177 -4.27 -19.58 -14.04
CA ASP A 177 -5.07 -20.82 -14.05
C ASP A 177 -4.92 -21.63 -12.73
N ARG A 178 -3.85 -21.39 -11.96
CA ARG A 178 -3.61 -22.04 -10.66
C ARG A 178 -4.29 -21.33 -9.49
N TRP A 179 -4.75 -20.09 -9.65
CA TRP A 179 -5.22 -19.26 -8.54
C TRP A 179 -6.35 -19.92 -7.73
N ALA A 180 -7.31 -20.55 -8.40
CA ALA A 180 -8.44 -21.18 -7.70
C ALA A 180 -7.97 -22.36 -6.82
N GLY A 181 -7.05 -23.18 -7.32
CA GLY A 181 -6.48 -24.30 -6.56
C GLY A 181 -5.60 -23.83 -5.40
N LEU A 182 -4.78 -22.80 -5.63
CA LEU A 182 -3.94 -22.20 -4.60
C LEU A 182 -4.75 -21.50 -3.52
N THR A 183 -5.84 -20.83 -3.88
CA THR A 183 -6.76 -20.21 -2.91
C THR A 183 -7.35 -21.25 -1.96
N GLN A 184 -7.76 -22.41 -2.48
CA GLN A 184 -8.23 -23.51 -1.64
C GLN A 184 -7.11 -24.07 -0.74
N ALA A 185 -5.90 -24.21 -1.26
CA ALA A 185 -4.76 -24.69 -0.50
C ALA A 185 -4.37 -23.71 0.63
N LEU A 186 -4.35 -22.40 0.33
CA LEU A 186 -4.07 -21.33 1.27
C LEU A 186 -5.09 -21.31 2.41
N ARG A 187 -6.38 -21.39 2.11
CA ARG A 187 -7.45 -21.48 3.13
C ARG A 187 -7.40 -22.74 3.97
N ALA A 188 -6.68 -23.77 3.53
CA ALA A 188 -6.46 -24.99 4.29
C ALA A 188 -5.17 -24.94 5.15
N LEU A 189 -4.32 -23.92 5.00
CA LEU A 189 -3.13 -23.76 5.82
C LEU A 189 -3.52 -23.45 7.27
N PRO A 190 -2.85 -24.07 8.25
CA PRO A 190 -2.96 -23.64 9.64
C PRO A 190 -2.54 -22.18 9.78
N GLY A 191 -3.32 -21.37 10.49
CA GLY A 191 -3.00 -19.96 10.75
C GLY A 191 -3.36 -18.98 9.63
N PHE A 192 -3.90 -19.44 8.50
CA PHE A 192 -4.39 -18.51 7.47
C PHE A 192 -5.56 -17.67 8.01
N GLY A 193 -5.50 -16.35 7.76
CA GLY A 193 -6.38 -15.34 8.35
C GLY A 193 -5.86 -14.71 9.64
N LEU A 194 -4.65 -15.06 10.09
CA LEU A 194 -4.01 -14.52 11.28
C LEU A 194 -2.62 -13.96 10.95
N ASP A 195 -2.23 -12.90 11.66
CA ASP A 195 -0.86 -12.36 11.68
C ASP A 195 -0.25 -12.18 10.27
N ALA A 196 0.93 -12.75 10.03
CA ALA A 196 1.66 -12.76 8.75
C ALA A 196 0.87 -13.37 7.57
N LEU A 197 -0.15 -14.18 7.87
CA LEU A 197 -1.03 -14.85 6.90
C LEU A 197 -2.48 -14.31 6.94
N SER A 198 -2.68 -13.10 7.49
CA SER A 198 -3.99 -12.42 7.50
C SER A 198 -4.59 -12.29 6.11
N ALA A 199 -3.76 -12.00 5.11
CA ALA A 199 -4.09 -12.05 3.69
C ALA A 199 -2.87 -12.46 2.86
N VAL A 200 -3.10 -13.03 1.69
CA VAL A 200 -2.05 -13.42 0.74
C VAL A 200 -2.37 -12.88 -0.65
N THR A 201 -1.39 -12.28 -1.30
CA THR A 201 -1.48 -11.86 -2.71
C THR A 201 -0.88 -12.92 -3.61
N LEU A 202 -1.70 -13.52 -4.47
CA LEU A 202 -1.21 -14.35 -5.58
C LEU A 202 -0.80 -13.45 -6.73
N HIS A 203 0.44 -13.60 -7.20
CA HIS A 203 1.03 -12.73 -8.22
C HIS A 203 1.52 -13.56 -9.40
N THR A 204 1.23 -13.14 -10.63
CA THR A 204 1.73 -13.79 -11.83
C THR A 204 2.47 -12.80 -12.71
N VAL A 205 3.67 -13.22 -13.15
CA VAL A 205 4.52 -12.42 -14.02
C VAL A 205 4.46 -13.02 -15.41
N GLU A 206 4.16 -12.21 -16.42
CA GLU A 206 4.06 -12.60 -17.82
C GLU A 206 2.86 -13.51 -18.18
N ASP A 207 1.71 -13.35 -17.51
CA ASP A 207 0.52 -14.12 -17.87
C ASP A 207 -0.08 -13.67 -19.21
N GLY A 208 -0.62 -14.65 -19.95
CA GLY A 208 -1.26 -14.44 -21.25
C GLY A 208 -0.30 -14.06 -22.40
N PRO A 209 -0.80 -13.98 -23.64
CA PRO A 209 0.03 -13.68 -24.82
C PRO A 209 0.61 -12.26 -24.82
N ALA A 210 0.12 -11.40 -23.92
CA ALA A 210 0.54 -10.02 -23.84
C ALA A 210 1.43 -9.69 -22.61
N ARG A 211 1.73 -10.69 -21.78
CA ARG A 211 2.70 -10.62 -20.67
C ARG A 211 2.45 -9.49 -19.68
N GLY A 212 1.19 -9.30 -19.27
CA GLY A 212 0.93 -8.36 -18.20
C GLY A 212 1.18 -8.96 -16.82
N ASP A 213 1.18 -8.07 -15.83
CA ASP A 213 1.25 -8.38 -14.41
C ASP A 213 -0.18 -8.52 -13.89
N SER A 214 -0.52 -9.68 -13.34
CA SER A 214 -1.84 -9.93 -12.78
C SER A 214 -1.70 -10.42 -11.34
N TRP A 215 -2.64 -10.00 -10.49
CA TRP A 215 -2.62 -10.36 -9.08
C TRP A 215 -4.00 -10.31 -8.44
N LEU A 216 -4.15 -11.05 -7.35
CA LEU A 216 -5.32 -10.95 -6.48
C LEU A 216 -4.92 -11.16 -5.04
N THR A 217 -5.50 -10.39 -4.14
CA THR A 217 -5.37 -10.58 -2.70
C THR A 217 -6.53 -11.43 -2.18
N ILE A 218 -6.20 -12.46 -1.41
CA ILE A 218 -7.14 -13.38 -0.77
C ILE A 218 -7.02 -13.33 0.74
N ASP A 219 -8.16 -13.38 1.39
CA ASP A 219 -8.32 -13.66 2.82
C ASP A 219 -9.09 -14.99 3.00
N THR A 220 -9.49 -15.27 4.25
CA THR A 220 -10.21 -16.48 4.64
C THR A 220 -11.52 -16.71 3.89
N GLU A 221 -12.17 -15.65 3.41
CA GLU A 221 -13.52 -15.69 2.84
C GLU A 221 -13.61 -15.05 1.45
N SER A 222 -12.93 -13.92 1.23
CA SER A 222 -12.93 -13.12 0.00
C SER A 222 -11.61 -13.23 -0.78
N PRO A 223 -11.65 -13.15 -2.12
CA PRO A 223 -12.80 -13.43 -2.97
C PRO A 223 -13.24 -14.91 -2.89
N GLN A 224 -14.49 -15.23 -3.25
CA GLN A 224 -14.90 -16.62 -3.32
C GLN A 224 -14.14 -17.40 -4.41
N VAL A 225 -13.95 -18.72 -4.20
CA VAL A 225 -13.20 -19.57 -5.14
C VAL A 225 -13.81 -19.59 -6.56
N ALA A 226 -15.13 -19.48 -6.69
CA ALA A 226 -15.78 -19.41 -8.00
C ALA A 226 -15.35 -18.15 -8.77
N PHE A 227 -15.35 -16.99 -8.10
CA PHE A 227 -14.86 -15.74 -8.68
C PHE A 227 -13.35 -15.77 -8.93
N VAL A 228 -12.54 -16.38 -8.05
CA VAL A 228 -11.11 -16.58 -8.32
C VAL A 228 -10.88 -17.39 -9.60
N ARG A 229 -11.68 -18.44 -9.84
CA ARG A 229 -11.60 -19.22 -11.08
C ARG A 229 -11.91 -18.34 -12.29
N PHE A 230 -12.97 -17.54 -12.22
CA PHE A 230 -13.31 -16.59 -13.27
C PHE A 230 -12.18 -15.59 -13.54
N LEU A 231 -11.55 -15.04 -12.50
CA LEU A 231 -10.41 -14.13 -12.64
C LEU A 231 -9.19 -14.82 -13.27
N GLY A 232 -8.95 -16.09 -12.92
CA GLY A 232 -7.91 -16.90 -13.54
C GLY A 232 -8.13 -17.08 -15.05
N GLU A 233 -9.33 -17.48 -15.44
CA GLU A 233 -9.74 -17.64 -16.85
C GLU A 233 -9.69 -16.30 -17.61
N LEU A 234 -10.10 -15.20 -16.96
CA LEU A 234 -10.04 -13.86 -17.55
C LEU A 234 -8.59 -13.42 -17.75
N SER A 235 -7.69 -13.68 -16.79
CA SER A 235 -6.28 -13.31 -16.88
C SER A 235 -5.51 -14.09 -17.94
N THR A 236 -5.96 -15.29 -18.31
CA THR A 236 -5.35 -16.09 -19.38
C THR A 236 -5.97 -15.84 -20.76
N ASP A 237 -7.04 -15.05 -20.84
CA ASP A 237 -7.62 -14.61 -22.11
C ASP A 237 -6.65 -13.69 -22.88
N GLY A 238 -6.43 -14.00 -24.16
CA GLY A 238 -5.50 -13.23 -25.00
C GLY A 238 -5.90 -11.78 -25.29
N ALA A 239 -7.13 -11.39 -24.95
CA ALA A 239 -7.62 -10.02 -24.98
C ALA A 239 -7.16 -9.17 -23.80
N VAL A 240 -6.85 -9.82 -22.68
CA VAL A 240 -6.59 -9.20 -21.37
C VAL A 240 -5.09 -9.05 -21.19
N PHE A 241 -4.68 -7.87 -20.73
CA PHE A 241 -3.30 -7.58 -20.35
C PHE A 241 -3.07 -7.92 -18.89
N SER A 242 -3.89 -7.37 -18.01
CA SER A 242 -3.74 -7.56 -16.58
C SER A 242 -5.09 -7.62 -15.89
N VAL A 243 -5.11 -8.38 -14.80
CA VAL A 243 -6.21 -8.46 -13.83
C VAL A 243 -5.61 -8.19 -12.47
N SER A 244 -6.06 -7.15 -11.79
CA SER A 244 -5.64 -6.83 -10.42
C SER A 244 -6.86 -6.73 -9.51
N PHE A 245 -6.91 -7.55 -8.47
CA PHE A 245 -8.00 -7.54 -7.49
C PHE A 245 -7.46 -7.25 -6.10
N THR A 246 -7.85 -6.08 -5.56
CA THR A 246 -7.60 -5.71 -4.17
C THR A 246 -8.75 -6.22 -3.31
N GLY A 247 -8.46 -7.13 -2.38
CA GLY A 247 -9.41 -7.61 -1.37
C GLY A 247 -9.65 -6.57 -0.27
N ILE A 248 -10.32 -7.00 0.81
CA ILE A 248 -10.38 -6.17 2.02
C ILE A 248 -9.04 -6.28 2.73
N ASP A 249 -8.40 -5.15 2.99
CA ASP A 249 -7.32 -5.11 3.96
C ASP A 249 -7.93 -4.91 5.35
N THR A 250 -8.11 -6.00 6.11
CA THR A 250 -8.69 -5.96 7.47
C THR A 250 -7.82 -5.22 8.49
N ARG A 251 -6.61 -4.83 8.09
CA ARG A 251 -5.66 -4.06 8.89
C ARG A 251 -5.84 -2.55 8.66
N LEU A 252 -6.46 -2.17 7.55
CA LEU A 252 -7.01 -0.83 7.32
C LEU A 252 -8.45 -0.80 7.85
N ASP A 253 -9.05 0.38 7.99
CA ASP A 253 -10.44 0.48 8.42
C ASP A 253 -11.35 -0.26 7.41
N ALA A 254 -11.73 -1.49 7.78
CA ALA A 254 -12.52 -2.39 6.94
C ALA A 254 -13.91 -1.84 6.61
N SER A 255 -14.41 -0.85 7.37
CA SER A 255 -15.66 -0.14 7.03
C SER A 255 -15.49 0.87 5.88
N ALA A 256 -14.28 1.34 5.59
CA ALA A 256 -14.02 2.33 4.55
C ALA A 256 -13.60 1.72 3.20
N GLN A 257 -13.02 0.51 3.19
CA GLN A 257 -12.42 -0.04 1.99
C GLN A 257 -13.31 -1.06 1.27
N ARG A 258 -13.83 -0.66 0.10
CA ARG A 258 -14.49 -1.57 -0.84
C ARG A 258 -13.44 -2.33 -1.66
N PRO A 259 -13.55 -3.65 -1.84
CA PRO A 259 -12.70 -4.39 -2.76
C PRO A 259 -12.78 -3.82 -4.18
N ALA A 260 -11.68 -3.87 -4.93
CA ALA A 260 -11.60 -3.26 -6.25
C ALA A 260 -10.97 -4.21 -7.26
N LEU A 261 -11.66 -4.43 -8.37
CA LEU A 261 -11.15 -5.13 -9.54
C LEU A 261 -10.73 -4.13 -10.61
N ARG A 262 -9.54 -4.30 -11.17
CA ARG A 262 -9.14 -3.59 -12.38
C ARG A 262 -8.70 -4.56 -13.45
N VAL A 263 -9.20 -4.35 -14.67
CA VAL A 263 -8.89 -5.18 -15.83
C VAL A 263 -8.42 -4.29 -16.97
N GLN A 264 -7.22 -4.57 -17.49
CA GLN A 264 -6.72 -3.90 -18.68
C GLN A 264 -6.88 -4.80 -19.90
N VAL A 265 -7.39 -4.25 -20.99
CA VAL A 265 -7.66 -5.00 -22.24
C VAL A 265 -7.06 -4.32 -23.48
N SER A 266 -7.01 -5.05 -24.60
CA SER A 266 -6.37 -4.58 -25.83
C SER A 266 -7.17 -3.55 -26.63
N THR A 267 -8.49 -3.56 -26.53
CA THR A 267 -9.37 -2.77 -27.41
C THR A 267 -10.63 -2.27 -26.71
N ALA A 268 -11.21 -1.18 -27.22
CA ALA A 268 -12.49 -0.64 -26.74
C ALA A 268 -13.65 -1.65 -26.83
N THR A 269 -13.65 -2.52 -27.84
CA THR A 269 -14.64 -3.60 -27.96
C THR A 269 -14.53 -4.57 -26.79
N GLN A 270 -13.30 -4.95 -26.41
CA GLN A 270 -13.06 -5.84 -25.28
C GLN A 270 -13.42 -5.18 -23.95
N VAL A 271 -13.31 -3.85 -23.83
CA VAL A 271 -13.78 -3.13 -22.63
C VAL A 271 -15.26 -3.41 -22.41
N THR A 272 -16.06 -3.29 -23.48
CA THR A 272 -17.51 -3.56 -23.41
C THR A 272 -17.79 -5.03 -23.13
N THR A 273 -17.06 -5.95 -23.77
CA THR A 273 -17.24 -7.39 -23.55
C THR A 273 -16.93 -7.79 -22.11
N VAL A 274 -15.78 -7.38 -21.57
CA VAL A 274 -15.35 -7.72 -20.21
C VAL A 274 -16.25 -7.06 -19.17
N ALA A 275 -16.60 -5.77 -19.34
CA ALA A 275 -17.56 -5.13 -18.45
C ALA A 275 -18.91 -5.89 -18.45
N GLY A 276 -19.40 -6.32 -19.62
CA GLY A 276 -20.60 -7.15 -19.74
C GLY A 276 -20.50 -8.45 -18.94
N MET A 277 -19.36 -9.16 -19.03
CA MET A 277 -19.11 -10.36 -18.23
C MET A 277 -19.14 -10.07 -16.73
N LEU A 278 -18.48 -9.00 -16.28
CA LEU A 278 -18.44 -8.61 -14.86
C LEU A 278 -19.82 -8.23 -14.30
N THR A 279 -20.65 -7.56 -15.09
CA THR A 279 -22.03 -7.22 -14.69
C THR A 279 -22.99 -8.41 -14.71
N ALA A 280 -22.63 -9.50 -15.39
CA ALA A 280 -23.44 -10.71 -15.50
C ALA A 280 -23.09 -11.79 -14.46
N LEU A 281 -22.08 -11.54 -13.61
CA LEU A 281 -21.72 -12.45 -12.52
C LEU A 281 -22.87 -12.56 -11.52
N GLU A 282 -23.06 -13.76 -10.97
CA GLU A 282 -24.07 -13.98 -9.94
C GLU A 282 -23.56 -13.50 -8.57
N ASP A 283 -24.49 -13.01 -7.74
CA ASP A 283 -24.17 -12.60 -6.36
C ASP A 283 -23.55 -13.73 -5.56
N ALA A 284 -24.02 -14.96 -5.79
CA ALA A 284 -23.51 -16.15 -5.12
C ALA A 284 -22.02 -16.38 -5.36
N ASP A 285 -21.46 -15.90 -6.47
CA ASP A 285 -20.05 -16.07 -6.82
C ASP A 285 -19.18 -14.89 -6.34
N THR A 286 -19.76 -13.71 -6.17
CA THR A 286 -19.01 -12.45 -6.03
C THR A 286 -19.19 -11.75 -4.69
N THR A 287 -20.23 -12.08 -3.93
CA THR A 287 -20.54 -11.43 -2.65
C THR A 287 -20.11 -12.32 -1.48
N VAL A 288 -19.54 -11.71 -0.44
CA VAL A 288 -19.21 -12.38 0.83
C VAL A 288 -19.96 -11.63 1.92
N GLN A 289 -20.51 -12.34 2.90
CA GLN A 289 -21.28 -11.71 3.97
C GLN A 289 -20.36 -10.77 4.78
N GLY A 290 -20.78 -9.52 4.96
CA GLY A 290 -20.00 -8.51 5.69
C GLY A 290 -18.88 -7.86 4.88
N VAL A 291 -18.72 -8.23 3.61
CA VAL A 291 -17.77 -7.63 2.67
C VAL A 291 -18.55 -6.78 1.67
N PRO A 292 -18.26 -5.47 1.53
CA PRO A 292 -18.87 -4.65 0.50
C PRO A 292 -18.63 -5.24 -0.90
N ARG A 293 -19.63 -5.16 -1.78
CA ARG A 293 -19.53 -5.64 -3.16
C ARG A 293 -18.38 -4.94 -3.87
N ALA A 294 -17.53 -5.70 -4.55
CA ALA A 294 -16.38 -5.09 -5.21
C ALA A 294 -16.79 -4.13 -6.34
N THR A 295 -16.08 -3.00 -6.45
CA THR A 295 -16.10 -2.18 -7.67
C THR A 295 -15.28 -2.85 -8.75
N PHE A 296 -15.54 -2.48 -10.01
CA PHE A 296 -14.65 -2.81 -11.10
C PHE A 296 -14.35 -1.61 -12.00
N GLU A 297 -13.16 -1.61 -12.59
CA GLU A 297 -12.73 -0.76 -13.69
C GLU A 297 -12.22 -1.65 -14.83
N VAL A 298 -12.76 -1.48 -16.04
CA VAL A 298 -12.23 -2.08 -17.26
C VAL A 298 -11.76 -0.96 -18.19
N ALA A 299 -10.49 -0.99 -18.59
CA ALA A 299 -9.92 0.05 -19.44
C ALA A 299 -8.97 -0.54 -20.49
N THR A 300 -8.71 0.22 -21.55
CA THR A 300 -7.54 -0.02 -22.40
C THR A 300 -6.26 0.50 -21.73
N ARG A 301 -5.08 0.14 -22.24
CA ARG A 301 -3.79 0.71 -21.76
C ARG A 301 -3.62 2.23 -22.00
N THR A 302 -4.61 2.88 -22.59
CA THR A 302 -4.62 4.32 -22.87
C THR A 302 -5.32 5.05 -21.73
N THR A 303 -4.85 6.25 -21.37
CA THR A 303 -5.47 7.10 -20.34
C THR A 303 -6.73 7.83 -20.84
N ASP A 304 -7.43 7.27 -21.83
CA ASP A 304 -8.63 7.86 -22.42
C ASP A 304 -9.84 7.46 -21.56
N PRO A 305 -10.48 8.41 -20.85
CA PRO A 305 -11.63 8.11 -20.00
C PRO A 305 -12.82 7.56 -20.79
N ASP A 306 -12.96 7.90 -22.08
CA ASP A 306 -14.06 7.39 -22.93
C ASP A 306 -13.93 5.88 -23.18
N LEU A 307 -12.72 5.35 -23.01
CA LEU A 307 -12.36 3.93 -23.14
C LEU A 307 -12.31 3.19 -21.81
N THR A 308 -12.88 3.77 -20.76
CA THR A 308 -12.99 3.17 -19.43
C THR A 308 -14.44 2.86 -19.09
N ARG A 309 -14.69 1.74 -18.41
CA ARG A 309 -16.00 1.36 -17.86
C ARG A 309 -15.85 0.99 -16.40
N THR A 310 -16.67 1.60 -15.56
CA THR A 310 -16.71 1.34 -14.13
C THR A 310 -18.07 0.82 -13.71
N GLY A 311 -18.12 0.09 -12.60
CA GLY A 311 -19.36 -0.43 -12.04
C GLY A 311 -19.12 -1.28 -10.79
N TYR A 312 -20.12 -2.10 -10.44
CA TYR A 312 -20.09 -3.03 -9.32
C TYR A 312 -20.29 -4.45 -9.84
N LEU A 313 -19.54 -5.41 -9.30
CA LEU A 313 -19.63 -6.80 -9.77
C LEU A 313 -21.05 -7.34 -9.65
N GLY A 314 -21.56 -7.98 -10.71
CA GLY A 314 -22.90 -8.55 -10.75
C GLY A 314 -24.07 -7.54 -10.84
N LEU A 315 -23.79 -6.23 -10.94
CA LEU A 315 -24.82 -5.22 -11.14
C LEU A 315 -24.76 -4.60 -12.54
N PRO A 316 -25.91 -4.19 -13.13
CA PRO A 316 -25.93 -3.48 -14.41
C PRO A 316 -25.06 -2.22 -14.39
N LEU A 317 -24.45 -1.88 -15.53
CA LEU A 317 -23.72 -0.62 -15.67
C LEU A 317 -24.62 0.59 -15.36
N GLY A 318 -24.09 1.54 -14.59
CA GLY A 318 -24.83 2.71 -14.14
C GLY A 318 -25.75 2.47 -12.93
N SER A 319 -25.67 1.30 -12.29
CA SER A 319 -26.30 1.10 -10.97
C SER A 319 -25.73 2.09 -9.95
N ALA A 320 -26.59 2.57 -9.05
CA ALA A 320 -26.16 3.36 -7.90
C ALA A 320 -25.19 2.56 -7.03
N GLU A 321 -24.40 3.27 -6.20
CA GLU A 321 -23.55 2.60 -5.22
C GLU A 321 -24.40 1.71 -4.29
N PRO A 322 -24.02 0.43 -4.10
CA PRO A 322 -24.69 -0.43 -3.14
C PRO A 322 -24.49 0.09 -1.71
N ASP A 323 -25.58 0.16 -0.96
CA ASP A 323 -25.59 0.43 0.47
C ASP A 323 -25.23 -0.85 1.25
N ASP A 324 -23.98 -1.28 1.10
CA ASP A 324 -23.43 -2.50 1.70
C ASP A 324 -22.12 -2.24 2.46
N ARG A 325 -21.77 -0.97 2.66
CA ARG A 325 -20.69 -0.58 3.57
C ARG A 325 -21.19 -0.73 5.00
N VAL A 326 -20.38 -1.34 5.85
CA VAL A 326 -20.70 -1.47 7.27
C VAL A 326 -20.56 -0.09 7.90
N SER A 327 -21.68 0.63 8.07
CA SER A 327 -21.68 1.95 8.71
C SER A 327 -21.81 1.87 10.24
N ASP A 328 -21.78 0.68 10.85
CA ASP A 328 -22.09 0.48 12.26
C ASP A 328 -21.02 -0.33 13.01
N ILE A 329 -20.06 0.36 13.64
CA ILE A 329 -19.63 -0.03 14.98
C ILE A 329 -20.56 0.72 15.94
N PRO A 330 -21.49 0.04 16.64
CA PRO A 330 -22.33 0.71 17.61
C PRO A 330 -21.48 1.07 18.83
N ASP A 331 -21.03 2.32 18.90
CA ASP A 331 -20.56 2.89 20.16
C ASP A 331 -21.76 3.15 21.08
N ALA A 332 -21.71 2.47 22.22
CA ALA A 332 -22.64 2.44 23.34
C ALA A 332 -23.58 3.65 23.55
N ALA A 333 -24.89 3.39 23.44
CA ALA A 333 -25.89 3.95 24.34
C ALA A 333 -26.86 2.83 24.79
N PRO A 334 -27.26 2.76 26.08
CA PRO A 334 -28.20 1.74 26.53
C PRO A 334 -29.57 1.98 25.89
N LEU A 335 -30.15 0.91 25.32
CA LEU A 335 -31.50 0.88 24.78
C LEU A 335 -32.51 1.38 25.82
N ASP A 336 -33.23 2.46 25.49
CA ASP A 336 -34.44 2.88 26.17
C ASP A 336 -35.55 1.84 25.89
N PRO A 337 -36.07 1.13 26.91
CA PRO A 337 -37.08 0.08 26.70
C PRO A 337 -38.46 0.61 26.25
N ASP A 338 -38.65 1.93 26.14
CA ASP A 338 -39.91 2.55 25.70
C ASP A 338 -39.90 3.06 24.24
N ALA A 339 -38.87 2.74 23.43
CA ALA A 339 -38.87 3.09 22.01
C ALA A 339 -39.94 2.30 21.23
N ALA A 340 -40.92 3.01 20.67
CA ALA A 340 -42.01 2.45 19.88
C ALA A 340 -41.50 1.76 18.59
N PRO A 341 -42.21 0.75 18.05
CA PRO A 341 -41.78 0.04 16.85
C PRO A 341 -41.71 0.96 15.63
N LEU A 342 -40.56 0.96 14.93
CA LEU A 342 -40.39 1.66 13.66
C LEU A 342 -41.24 1.02 12.55
N ASP A 343 -41.90 1.88 11.78
CA ASP A 343 -42.80 1.59 10.66
C ASP A 343 -42.01 1.04 9.44
N PRO A 344 -42.35 -0.13 8.86
CA PRO A 344 -41.59 -0.74 7.77
C PRO A 344 -41.88 -0.11 6.39
N GLY A 345 -41.94 1.22 6.32
CA GLY A 345 -42.36 1.98 5.13
C GLY A 345 -41.47 3.16 4.74
N ALA A 346 -40.21 3.23 5.19
CA ALA A 346 -39.31 4.33 4.81
C ALA A 346 -38.80 4.19 3.36
N ALA A 347 -38.96 5.28 2.61
CA ALA A 347 -38.57 5.47 1.20
C ALA A 347 -37.04 5.71 1.05
N PRO A 348 -36.50 5.79 -0.19
CA PRO A 348 -35.06 5.82 -0.47
C PRO A 348 -34.30 6.98 0.18
N LEU A 349 -33.00 6.76 0.45
CA LEU A 349 -32.03 7.78 0.88
C LEU A 349 -31.85 8.85 -0.21
N ASP A 350 -32.71 9.86 -0.23
CA ASP A 350 -32.58 11.04 -1.09
C ASP A 350 -32.83 12.30 -0.24
N SER A 351 -31.90 13.26 -0.33
CA SER A 351 -31.96 14.63 0.21
C SER A 351 -32.10 14.80 1.73
N LEU A 352 -31.21 15.60 2.32
CA LEU A 352 -31.47 16.15 3.65
C LEU A 352 -32.60 17.17 3.55
N ASP A 353 -33.54 17.12 4.50
CA ASP A 353 -34.48 18.22 4.72
C ASP A 353 -33.70 19.53 4.88
N PRO A 354 -34.13 20.65 4.27
CA PRO A 354 -33.41 21.92 4.30
C PRO A 354 -32.95 22.39 5.69
N ALA A 355 -33.69 22.06 6.76
CA ALA A 355 -33.26 22.39 8.12
C ALA A 355 -32.05 21.55 8.57
N ALA A 356 -32.04 20.25 8.30
CA ALA A 356 -30.92 19.35 8.60
C ALA A 356 -29.68 19.69 7.77
N ALA A 357 -29.85 20.06 6.51
CA ALA A 357 -28.76 20.52 5.65
C ALA A 357 -28.14 21.83 6.16
N ALA A 358 -28.96 22.77 6.61
CA ALA A 358 -28.47 24.03 7.19
C ALA A 358 -27.72 23.81 8.51
N ASP A 359 -28.20 22.91 9.36
CA ASP A 359 -27.52 22.54 10.61
C ASP A 359 -26.17 21.85 10.34
N GLN A 360 -26.11 20.97 9.33
CA GLN A 360 -24.86 20.33 8.91
C GLN A 360 -23.85 21.35 8.34
N LEU A 361 -24.28 22.28 7.48
CA LEU A 361 -23.43 23.34 6.93
C LEU A 361 -22.82 24.23 8.02
N GLU A 362 -23.57 24.52 9.09
CA GLU A 362 -23.04 25.29 10.22
C GLU A 362 -22.09 24.44 11.09
N GLY A 363 -22.36 23.14 11.23
CA GLY A 363 -21.44 22.18 11.86
C GLY A 363 -20.10 22.10 11.12
N ASP A 364 -20.15 21.94 9.80
CA ASP A 364 -18.99 21.94 8.90
C ASP A 364 -18.22 23.26 8.98
N ARG A 365 -18.93 24.39 9.05
CA ARG A 365 -18.31 25.72 9.21
C ARG A 365 -17.56 25.84 10.52
N ALA A 366 -18.13 25.34 11.61
CA ALA A 366 -17.48 25.31 12.92
C ALA A 366 -16.26 24.39 12.91
N LEU A 367 -16.36 23.21 12.30
CA LEU A 367 -15.26 22.26 12.13
C LEU A 367 -14.09 22.90 11.38
N VAL A 368 -14.34 23.46 10.19
CA VAL A 368 -13.30 24.10 9.36
C VAL A 368 -12.66 25.27 10.10
N SER A 369 -13.45 26.10 10.78
CA SER A 369 -12.92 27.22 11.55
C SER A 369 -12.01 26.74 12.69
N ALA A 370 -12.43 25.72 13.43
CA ALA A 370 -11.65 25.14 14.51
C ALA A 370 -10.35 24.47 14.02
N LEU A 371 -10.38 23.84 12.85
CA LEU A 371 -9.21 23.22 12.23
C LEU A 371 -8.15 24.27 11.84
N LEU A 372 -8.59 25.37 11.21
CA LEU A 372 -7.70 26.47 10.82
C LEU A 372 -7.13 27.21 12.03
N ASP A 373 -7.94 27.45 13.07
CA ASP A 373 -7.47 28.05 14.32
C ASP A 373 -6.45 27.16 15.03
N ALA A 374 -6.69 25.85 15.09
CA ALA A 374 -5.78 24.90 15.71
C ALA A 374 -4.43 24.81 14.95
N ALA A 375 -4.44 24.96 13.62
CA ALA A 375 -3.21 25.03 12.84
C ALA A 375 -2.39 26.29 13.17
N GLY A 376 -3.04 27.45 13.32
CA GLY A 376 -2.38 28.67 13.77
C GLY A 376 -1.82 28.55 15.20
N ASP A 377 -2.53 27.86 16.10
CA ASP A 377 -2.03 27.58 17.45
C ASP A 377 -0.82 26.64 17.45
N ALA A 378 -0.84 25.60 16.62
CA ALA A 378 0.29 24.68 16.46
C ALA A 378 1.53 25.38 15.87
N ALA A 379 1.32 26.31 14.94
CA ALA A 379 2.39 27.12 14.35
C ALA A 379 2.94 28.21 15.28
N GLY A 380 2.28 28.49 16.41
CA GLY A 380 2.65 29.57 17.34
C GLY A 380 2.24 30.99 16.88
N ILE A 381 1.63 31.13 15.70
CA ILE A 381 1.07 32.39 15.19
C ILE A 381 -0.16 32.10 14.30
N ARG A 382 -1.23 32.88 14.46
CA ARG A 382 -2.44 32.75 13.65
C ARG A 382 -2.43 33.70 12.45
N GLY A 383 -2.86 33.19 11.29
CA GLY A 383 -3.21 34.01 10.12
C GLY A 383 -4.71 34.33 10.07
N PRO A 384 -5.15 35.32 9.26
CA PRO A 384 -6.57 35.59 9.06
C PRO A 384 -7.22 34.47 8.24
N ALA A 385 -7.99 33.61 8.89
CA ALA A 385 -8.74 32.55 8.22
C ALA A 385 -9.96 33.12 7.48
N THR A 386 -10.22 32.60 6.28
CA THR A 386 -11.44 32.84 5.50
C THR A 386 -12.23 31.55 5.44
N VAL A 387 -13.46 31.55 5.95
CA VAL A 387 -14.37 30.40 5.88
C VAL A 387 -15.70 30.85 5.27
N THR A 388 -16.10 30.20 4.19
CA THR A 388 -17.29 30.54 3.40
C THR A 388 -18.07 29.29 3.02
N ILE A 389 -19.40 29.39 3.04
CA ILE A 389 -20.29 28.40 2.41
C ILE A 389 -20.44 28.80 0.95
N GLY A 390 -20.30 27.85 0.03
CA GLY A 390 -20.40 28.10 -1.40
C GLY A 390 -20.89 26.87 -2.16
N PRO A 391 -21.21 27.01 -3.45
CA PRO A 391 -21.66 25.90 -4.26
C PRO A 391 -20.53 24.90 -4.51
N CYS A 392 -20.89 23.63 -4.59
CA CYS A 392 -20.04 22.56 -5.09
C CYS A 392 -19.67 22.76 -6.56
N GLY A 393 -18.66 22.03 -7.04
CA GLY A 393 -18.15 22.13 -8.42
C GLY A 393 -19.19 21.86 -9.51
N ASP A 394 -20.29 21.17 -9.18
CA ASP A 394 -21.45 20.88 -10.03
C ASP A 394 -22.56 21.95 -9.96
N GLY A 395 -22.48 22.89 -9.00
CA GLY A 395 -23.33 24.07 -8.88
C GLY A 395 -24.70 23.85 -8.24
N ALA A 396 -25.03 22.63 -7.80
CA ALA A 396 -26.35 22.29 -7.24
C ALA A 396 -26.33 22.11 -5.70
N ASN A 397 -25.20 21.71 -5.15
CA ASN A 397 -25.03 21.41 -3.72
C ASN A 397 -24.19 22.50 -3.04
N GLU A 398 -24.20 22.56 -1.71
CA GLU A 398 -23.37 23.49 -0.93
C GLU A 398 -22.28 22.74 -0.17
N GLN A 399 -21.12 23.38 0.00
CA GLN A 399 -20.00 22.89 0.81
C GLN A 399 -19.34 24.05 1.55
N VAL A 400 -18.59 23.74 2.60
CA VAL A 400 -17.78 24.73 3.32
C VAL A 400 -16.38 24.74 2.74
N HIS A 401 -15.88 25.95 2.46
CA HIS A 401 -14.50 26.19 2.05
C HIS A 401 -13.78 27.06 3.09
N GLY A 402 -12.62 26.60 3.55
CA GLY A 402 -11.73 27.30 4.45
C GLY A 402 -10.36 27.52 3.82
N SER A 403 -9.76 28.68 4.05
CA SER A 403 -8.35 28.92 3.73
C SER A 403 -7.69 29.87 4.71
N VAL A 404 -6.40 29.68 4.95
CA VAL A 404 -5.56 30.59 5.75
C VAL A 404 -4.14 30.60 5.21
N ILE A 405 -3.46 31.74 5.36
CA ILE A 405 -2.01 31.84 5.23
C ILE A 405 -1.45 32.21 6.60
N ILE A 406 -0.71 31.29 7.20
CA ILE A 406 -0.02 31.49 8.48
C ILE A 406 1.32 32.19 8.23
N PRO A 407 1.53 33.42 8.72
CA PRO A 407 2.71 34.22 8.40
C PRO A 407 3.92 33.83 9.28
N ILE A 408 4.37 32.57 9.19
CA ILE A 408 5.38 32.00 10.10
C ILE A 408 6.71 32.78 10.11
N PHE A 409 7.06 33.44 9.00
CA PHE A 409 8.28 34.25 8.89
C PHE A 409 8.28 35.54 9.71
N GLU A 410 7.17 35.89 10.37
CA GLU A 410 7.15 36.96 11.37
C GLU A 410 7.84 36.54 12.68
N ILE A 411 7.92 35.24 12.96
CA ILE A 411 8.43 34.69 14.22
C ILE A 411 9.55 33.66 14.08
N ALA A 412 9.77 33.11 12.88
CA ALA A 412 10.81 32.10 12.62
C ALA A 412 11.51 32.32 11.26
N ASP A 413 12.76 31.88 11.15
CA ASP A 413 13.53 31.99 9.90
C ASP A 413 13.21 30.85 8.90
N SER A 414 12.54 29.79 9.34
CA SER A 414 12.04 28.68 8.52
C SER A 414 10.58 28.35 8.83
N ALA A 415 9.91 27.69 7.88
CA ALA A 415 8.56 27.18 8.04
C ALA A 415 8.51 25.70 8.51
N ASP A 416 9.63 24.98 8.49
CA ASP A 416 9.66 23.52 8.67
C ASP A 416 9.10 23.10 10.04
N GLU A 417 9.57 23.71 11.13
CA GLU A 417 9.13 23.38 12.49
C GLU A 417 7.61 23.62 12.68
N ALA A 418 7.08 24.69 12.09
CA ALA A 418 5.65 24.97 12.15
C ALA A 418 4.84 24.04 11.25
N PHE A 419 5.38 23.68 10.08
CA PHE A 419 4.75 22.70 9.19
C PHE A 419 4.61 21.36 9.91
N ASP A 420 5.70 20.86 10.50
CA ASP A 420 5.72 19.60 11.25
C ASP A 420 4.80 19.64 12.47
N ALA A 421 4.75 20.77 13.19
CA ALA A 421 3.86 20.93 14.34
C ALA A 421 2.37 20.86 13.94
N ILE A 422 2.00 21.46 12.80
CA ILE A 422 0.64 21.42 12.27
C ILE A 422 0.26 20.00 11.84
N THR A 423 1.11 19.35 11.05
CA THR A 423 0.84 18.01 10.52
C THR A 423 0.83 16.95 11.62
N THR A 424 1.73 17.03 12.60
CA THR A 424 1.71 16.18 13.80
C THR A 424 0.43 16.40 14.63
N ALA A 425 -0.12 17.62 14.66
CA ALA A 425 -1.39 17.89 15.33
C ALA A 425 -2.60 17.27 14.60
N TRP A 426 -2.54 17.21 13.27
CA TRP A 426 -3.54 16.55 12.44
C TRP A 426 -3.47 15.02 12.56
N GLU A 427 -2.28 14.44 12.51
CA GLU A 427 -2.07 13.00 12.67
C GLU A 427 -2.57 12.48 14.02
N ARG A 428 -2.34 13.24 15.10
CA ARG A 428 -2.90 12.92 16.44
C ARG A 428 -4.43 12.95 16.49
N ARG A 429 -5.09 13.55 15.51
CA ARG A 429 -6.55 13.58 15.34
C ARG A 429 -7.05 12.58 14.30
N GLY A 430 -6.19 11.69 13.80
CA GLY A 430 -6.55 10.70 12.78
C GLY A 430 -6.64 11.27 11.36
N ILE A 431 -6.07 12.45 11.13
CA ILE A 431 -5.96 13.05 9.79
C ILE A 431 -4.59 12.67 9.22
N THR A 432 -4.56 11.87 8.16
CA THR A 432 -3.32 11.30 7.60
C THR A 432 -3.01 11.90 6.23
N LYS A 433 -1.73 11.93 5.87
CA LYS A 433 -1.29 12.42 4.57
C LYS A 433 -1.70 11.43 3.48
N SER A 434 -2.41 11.90 2.47
CA SER A 434 -2.96 11.08 1.38
C SER A 434 -2.23 11.26 0.04
N ASP A 435 -1.73 12.46 -0.26
CA ASP A 435 -1.01 12.73 -1.50
C ASP A 435 -0.01 13.89 -1.35
N ARG A 436 0.87 14.07 -2.33
CA ARG A 436 1.74 15.24 -2.50
C ARG A 436 1.81 15.61 -3.97
N ALA A 437 1.39 16.84 -4.30
CA ALA A 437 1.53 17.37 -5.65
C ALA A 437 2.08 18.80 -5.65
N MET A 438 3.14 19.03 -6.43
CA MET A 438 3.71 20.37 -6.68
C MET A 438 4.08 21.14 -5.40
N GLY A 439 4.57 20.44 -4.37
CA GLY A 439 4.93 21.02 -3.06
C GLY A 439 3.73 21.34 -2.18
N THR A 440 2.55 20.78 -2.49
CA THR A 440 1.35 20.80 -1.64
C THR A 440 1.14 19.39 -1.12
N ASP A 441 0.97 19.26 0.19
CA ASP A 441 0.65 18.00 0.85
C ASP A 441 -0.85 17.95 1.07
N PHE A 442 -1.46 16.83 0.71
CA PHE A 442 -2.88 16.56 0.88
C PHE A 442 -3.07 15.59 2.03
N TYR A 443 -4.16 15.80 2.76
CA TYR A 443 -4.51 15.06 3.95
C TYR A 443 -5.97 14.64 3.87
N THR A 444 -6.29 13.50 4.47
CA THR A 444 -7.63 12.93 4.53
C THR A 444 -7.98 12.62 5.98
N ALA A 445 -9.21 12.95 6.38
CA ALA A 445 -9.73 12.59 7.70
C ALA A 445 -10.40 11.20 7.63
N ALA A 446 -10.20 10.37 8.65
CA ALA A 446 -10.74 9.02 8.68
C ALA A 446 -12.29 8.94 8.71
N ASP A 447 -12.96 10.03 9.09
CA ASP A 447 -14.42 10.14 9.22
C ASP A 447 -15.09 10.77 7.99
N ASP A 448 -14.36 10.96 6.89
CA ASP A 448 -14.79 11.65 5.67
C ASP A 448 -15.39 13.06 5.92
N SER A 449 -15.10 13.67 7.07
CA SER A 449 -15.59 15.03 7.40
C SER A 449 -14.99 16.11 6.52
N LEU A 450 -13.90 15.81 5.81
CA LEU A 450 -13.16 16.70 4.92
C LEU A 450 -13.05 16.04 3.54
N ASP A 451 -13.46 16.77 2.50
CA ASP A 451 -13.27 16.39 1.10
C ASP A 451 -11.82 16.66 0.65
N THR A 452 -11.29 17.84 1.00
CA THR A 452 -9.89 18.18 0.77
C THR A 452 -9.32 18.88 1.99
N LEU A 453 -8.18 18.41 2.48
CA LEU A 453 -7.30 19.18 3.36
C LEU A 453 -5.93 19.25 2.72
N SER A 454 -5.37 20.45 2.60
CA SER A 454 -4.05 20.63 2.02
C SER A 454 -3.24 21.68 2.73
N ILE A 455 -1.93 21.48 2.74
CA ILE A 455 -0.94 22.36 3.36
C ILE A 455 0.24 22.55 2.42
N ARG A 456 0.77 23.76 2.36
CA ARG A 456 1.91 24.11 1.52
C ARG A 456 2.76 25.19 2.15
N GLY A 457 4.06 24.95 2.22
CA GLY A 457 5.05 26.00 2.46
C GLY A 457 5.22 26.90 1.23
N GLY A 458 5.26 28.22 1.44
CA GLY A 458 5.52 29.21 0.40
C GLY A 458 6.23 30.43 0.95
N THR A 459 6.56 31.40 0.09
CA THR A 459 7.29 32.62 0.50
C THR A 459 6.49 33.56 1.42
N ALA A 460 5.17 33.40 1.47
CA ALA A 460 4.29 34.15 2.35
C ALA A 460 4.04 33.45 3.71
N GLY A 461 4.58 32.25 3.90
CA GLY A 461 4.36 31.40 5.07
C GLY A 461 3.70 30.06 4.69
N ILE A 462 2.88 29.51 5.58
CA ILE A 462 2.21 28.22 5.38
C ILE A 462 0.76 28.47 4.93
N SER A 463 0.43 28.00 3.74
CA SER A 463 -0.93 28.04 3.19
C SER A 463 -1.66 26.76 3.56
N ILE A 464 -2.87 26.87 4.09
CA ILE A 464 -3.77 25.73 4.35
C ILE A 464 -5.10 25.98 3.67
N THR A 465 -5.61 24.94 3.00
CA THR A 465 -6.93 24.95 2.34
C THR A 465 -7.72 23.74 2.79
N VAL A 466 -9.00 23.94 3.08
CA VAL A 466 -9.94 22.92 3.58
C VAL A 466 -11.24 23.01 2.79
N THR A 467 -11.79 21.88 2.38
CA THR A 467 -13.17 21.74 1.88
C THR A 467 -13.87 20.59 2.58
N THR A 468 -15.16 20.77 2.88
CA THR A 468 -16.03 19.67 3.34
C THR A 468 -16.74 19.02 2.16
N PRO A 469 -17.27 17.79 2.33
CA PRO A 469 -18.09 17.14 1.31
C PRO A 469 -19.33 17.97 0.93
N CYS A 470 -19.85 17.71 -0.26
CA CYS A 470 -21.07 18.34 -0.76
C CYS A 470 -22.31 17.87 0.00
N ILE A 471 -23.09 18.82 0.49
CA ILE A 471 -24.38 18.55 1.14
C ILE A 471 -25.49 18.66 0.11
N VAL A 472 -26.20 17.54 -0.12
CA VAL A 472 -27.34 17.46 -1.04
C VAL A 472 -28.60 17.93 -0.33
N THR A 473 -29.01 19.17 -0.61
CA THR A 473 -30.32 19.71 -0.25
C THR A 473 -31.37 19.32 -1.29
N GLY A 474 -32.50 18.76 -0.88
CA GLY A 474 -33.65 18.47 -1.76
C GLY A 474 -34.91 19.23 -1.41
#